data_AF-A0A962E3G6-F1
#
_entry.id   AF-A0A962E3G6-F1
#
_cell.length_a   1.000
_cell.length_b   1.000
_cell.length_c   1.000
_cell.angle_alpha   90.00
_cell.angle_beta   90.00
_cell.angle_gamma   90.00
#
_symmetry.space_group_name_H-M   'P 1'
#
loop_
_entity.id
_entity.type
_entity.pdbx_description
1 polymer ?
#
loop_
_entity_poly.entity_id
_entity_poly.type
_entity_poly.pdbx_seq_one_letter_code
_entity_poly.pdbx_strand_id
1 'polypeptide(L)'
;MDGDSSISALGLALYAGLFAASAGAAPDPDQSGTPAIQGAQLIALAEQHRPRALELFREFLSLPNDAHHPDDITRLIAWMEPQFRARGFATRQLATAGNPTLYAERPASGAKRTVLVYLQSDGQPVDPTAWQQPDPFVPVLKQESAAGWTIIPWSALDNGYDPDWRVFARSAADSKG
;
A
#
# COMPACT_ATOMS: atom_id res chain seq x y z
N MET A 1 -28.70 20.41 -35.32
CA MET A 1 -28.29 20.54 -33.91
C MET A 1 -28.10 19.12 -33.44
N ASP A 2 -26.91 18.60 -33.76
CA ASP A 2 -26.57 17.20 -33.61
C ASP A 2 -25.96 17.00 -32.23
N GLY A 3 -26.57 16.13 -31.43
CA GLY A 3 -26.10 15.73 -30.11
C GLY A 3 -25.72 14.26 -30.14
N ASP A 4 -24.47 13.99 -30.52
CA ASP A 4 -23.87 12.66 -30.42
C ASP A 4 -23.10 12.57 -29.09
N SER A 5 -23.69 11.87 -28.13
CA SER A 5 -23.10 11.63 -26.81
C SER A 5 -22.21 10.40 -26.88
N SER A 6 -20.96 10.60 -27.32
CA SER A 6 -19.91 9.58 -27.20
C SER A 6 -19.35 9.57 -25.78
N ILE A 7 -19.71 8.54 -25.00
CA ILE A 7 -19.04 8.21 -23.74
C ILE A 7 -17.63 7.73 -24.10
N SER A 8 -16.64 8.58 -23.86
CA SER A 8 -15.24 8.22 -23.99
C SER A 8 -14.86 7.29 -22.84
N ALA A 9 -14.82 5.98 -23.12
CA ALA A 9 -14.17 5.01 -22.27
C ALA A 9 -12.67 5.34 -22.21
N LEU A 10 -12.20 5.87 -21.07
CA LEU A 10 -10.77 6.00 -20.80
C LEU A 10 -10.16 4.60 -20.76
N GLY A 11 -9.49 4.23 -21.84
CA GLY A 11 -8.71 3.00 -21.93
C GLY A 11 -7.57 3.01 -20.92
N LEU A 12 -7.59 2.06 -20.00
CA LEU A 12 -6.45 1.69 -19.16
C LEU A 12 -5.36 1.10 -20.07
N ALA A 13 -4.41 1.93 -20.51
CA ALA A 13 -3.26 1.46 -21.27
C ALA A 13 -2.24 0.81 -20.31
N LEU A 14 -2.34 -0.52 -20.17
CA LEU A 14 -1.34 -1.34 -19.50
C LEU A 14 -0.07 -1.37 -20.37
N TYR A 15 0.89 -0.49 -20.13
CA TYR A 15 2.21 -0.58 -20.77
C TYR A 15 3.04 -1.67 -20.08
N ALA A 16 2.82 -2.92 -20.50
CA ALA A 16 3.74 -4.02 -20.18
C ALA A 16 5.00 -3.87 -21.03
N GLY A 17 6.03 -3.22 -20.48
CA GLY A 17 7.36 -3.25 -21.06
C GLY A 17 7.88 -4.69 -21.07
N LEU A 18 7.98 -5.28 -22.26
CA LEU A 18 8.50 -6.62 -22.48
C LEU A 18 10.03 -6.61 -22.29
N PHE A 19 10.50 -6.84 -21.07
CA PHE A 19 11.91 -7.21 -20.87
C PHE A 19 12.08 -8.69 -21.21
N ALA A 20 12.65 -8.96 -22.38
CA ALA A 20 13.08 -10.29 -22.77
C ALA A 20 14.26 -10.73 -21.87
N ALA A 21 13.96 -11.42 -20.78
CA ALA A 21 14.95 -12.20 -20.06
C ALA A 21 15.25 -13.45 -20.90
N SER A 22 16.48 -13.57 -21.40
CA SER A 22 16.95 -14.80 -22.04
C SER A 22 16.84 -15.96 -21.05
N ALA A 23 15.93 -16.89 -21.33
CA ALA A 23 15.71 -18.10 -20.53
C ALA A 23 16.89 -19.09 -20.72
N GLY A 24 18.02 -18.82 -20.06
CA GLY A 24 18.93 -19.89 -19.67
C GLY A 24 18.33 -20.62 -18.48
N ALA A 25 18.30 -21.96 -18.50
CA ALA A 25 17.84 -22.76 -17.38
C ALA A 25 18.56 -22.33 -16.09
N ALA A 26 17.81 -21.72 -15.17
CA ALA A 26 18.38 -21.21 -13.93
C ALA A 26 18.88 -22.39 -13.09
N PRO A 27 20.14 -22.38 -12.63
CA PRO A 27 20.62 -23.38 -11.69
C PRO A 27 19.78 -23.34 -10.40
N ASP A 28 19.58 -24.51 -9.81
CA ASP A 28 18.79 -24.75 -8.59
C ASP A 28 19.01 -23.64 -7.53
N PRO A 29 17.94 -22.98 -7.02
CA PRO A 29 18.05 -21.88 -6.06
C PRO A 29 18.84 -22.17 -4.78
N ASP A 30 18.98 -23.44 -4.39
CA ASP A 30 19.36 -23.82 -3.02
C ASP A 30 20.88 -23.90 -2.73
N GLN A 31 21.72 -23.32 -3.58
CA GLN A 31 23.19 -23.45 -3.47
C GLN A 31 23.87 -22.30 -2.69
N SER A 32 23.12 -21.40 -2.04
CA SER A 32 23.70 -20.15 -1.47
C SER A 32 24.07 -20.21 0.02
N GLY A 33 23.87 -21.34 0.71
CA GLY A 33 24.30 -21.53 2.10
C GLY A 33 23.68 -20.58 3.13
N THR A 34 22.80 -19.67 2.69
CA THR A 34 22.03 -18.79 3.58
C THR A 34 20.84 -19.61 4.06
N PRO A 35 20.69 -19.86 5.38
CA PRO A 35 19.55 -20.62 5.88
C PRO A 35 18.25 -19.94 5.44
N ALA A 36 17.37 -20.69 4.80
CA ALA A 36 16.03 -20.20 4.51
C ALA A 36 15.36 -19.82 5.84
N ILE A 37 14.80 -18.61 5.93
CA ILE A 37 14.04 -18.20 7.11
C ILE A 37 12.81 -19.12 7.20
N GLN A 38 12.66 -19.82 8.31
CA GLN A 38 11.55 -20.74 8.51
C GLN A 38 10.25 -19.95 8.72
N GLY A 39 9.10 -20.52 8.32
CA GLY A 39 7.79 -19.85 8.45
C GLY A 39 7.49 -19.37 9.86
N ALA A 40 7.82 -20.16 10.89
CA ALA A 40 7.63 -19.78 12.29
C ALA A 40 8.49 -18.56 12.69
N GLN A 41 9.70 -18.44 12.16
CA GLN A 41 10.58 -17.30 12.41
C GLN A 41 10.03 -16.04 11.75
N LEU A 42 9.46 -16.15 10.54
CA LEU A 42 8.80 -15.03 9.86
C LEU A 42 7.57 -14.53 10.63
N ILE A 43 6.74 -15.44 11.13
CA ILE A 43 5.56 -15.09 11.94
C ILE A 43 5.99 -14.39 13.22
N ALA A 44 7.00 -14.91 13.94
CA ALA A 44 7.51 -14.29 15.15
C ALA A 44 8.07 -12.88 14.90
N LEU A 45 8.81 -12.68 13.80
CA LEU A 45 9.29 -11.36 13.38
C LEU A 45 8.14 -10.41 13.03
N ALA A 46 7.13 -10.89 12.31
CA ALA A 46 5.96 -10.09 11.96
C ALA A 46 5.21 -9.61 13.23
N GLU A 47 4.98 -10.50 14.19
CA GLU A 47 4.36 -10.15 15.48
C GLU A 47 5.20 -9.17 16.29
N GLN A 48 6.52 -9.35 16.31
CA GLN A 48 7.45 -8.41 16.96
C GLN A 48 7.35 -7.00 16.37
N HIS A 49 7.19 -6.87 15.05
CA HIS A 49 7.12 -5.59 14.35
C HIS A 49 5.70 -5.03 14.18
N ARG A 50 4.66 -5.79 14.56
CA ARG A 50 3.25 -5.43 14.40
C ARG A 50 2.89 -4.04 14.97
N PRO A 51 3.32 -3.64 16.19
CA PRO A 51 2.96 -2.32 16.71
C PRO A 51 3.42 -1.18 15.80
N ARG A 52 4.68 -1.23 15.34
CA ARG A 52 5.22 -0.23 14.41
C ARG A 52 4.55 -0.28 13.04
N ALA A 53 4.18 -1.47 12.56
CA ALA A 53 3.45 -1.61 11.30
C ALA A 53 2.06 -0.96 11.37
N LEU A 54 1.33 -1.12 12.49
CA LEU A 54 0.02 -0.50 12.69
C LEU A 54 0.11 1.02 12.84
N GLU A 55 1.14 1.54 13.48
CA GLU A 55 1.42 2.99 13.51
C GLU A 55 1.65 3.54 12.10
N LEU A 56 2.53 2.89 11.33
CA LEU A 56 2.82 3.28 9.94
C LEU A 56 1.57 3.22 9.07
N PHE A 57 0.75 2.18 9.24
CA PHE A 57 -0.51 2.04 8.53
C PHE A 57 -1.48 3.17 8.89
N ARG A 58 -1.61 3.51 10.17
CA ARG A 58 -2.40 4.65 10.64
C ARG A 58 -1.88 5.98 10.06
N GLU A 59 -0.57 6.21 10.08
CA GLU A 59 0.05 7.38 9.45
C GLU A 59 -0.29 7.44 7.95
N PHE A 60 -0.16 6.32 7.23
CA PHE A 60 -0.40 6.24 5.80
C PHE A 60 -1.87 6.48 5.42
N LEU A 61 -2.79 5.93 6.21
CA LEU A 61 -4.23 6.15 6.04
C LEU A 61 -4.66 7.58 6.38
N SER A 62 -3.87 8.29 7.19
CA SER A 62 -4.15 9.69 7.55
C SER A 62 -3.84 10.68 6.42
N LEU A 63 -3.26 10.20 5.32
CA LEU A 63 -2.97 11.02 4.14
C LEU A 63 -4.15 10.94 3.16
N PRO A 64 -4.78 12.08 2.81
CA PRO A 64 -5.65 12.17 1.65
C PRO A 64 -4.95 11.63 0.40
N ASN A 65 -5.70 10.91 -0.43
CA ASN A 65 -5.14 10.21 -1.57
C ASN A 65 -6.03 10.25 -2.82
N ASP A 66 -6.88 11.27 -2.99
CA ASP A 66 -7.75 11.36 -4.17
C ASP A 66 -6.92 11.62 -5.43
N ALA A 67 -7.05 10.75 -6.42
CA ALA A 67 -6.34 10.85 -7.69
C ALA A 67 -6.66 12.14 -8.47
N HIS A 68 -7.81 12.78 -8.22
CA HIS A 68 -8.19 14.05 -8.85
C HIS A 68 -7.56 15.27 -8.19
N HIS A 69 -6.86 15.10 -7.07
CA HIS A 69 -6.21 16.16 -6.30
C HIS A 69 -4.68 15.97 -6.32
N PRO A 70 -3.95 16.60 -7.27
CA PRO A 70 -2.50 16.42 -7.41
C PRO A 70 -1.68 16.72 -6.15
N ASP A 71 -2.16 17.64 -5.31
CA ASP A 71 -1.52 17.97 -4.03
C ASP A 71 -1.61 16.82 -3.01
N ASP A 72 -2.68 16.02 -3.05
CA ASP A 72 -2.81 14.80 -2.23
C ASP A 72 -1.76 13.79 -2.65
N ILE A 73 -1.63 13.58 -3.96
CA ILE A 73 -0.65 12.63 -4.52
C ILE A 73 0.78 13.07 -4.25
N THR A 74 1.06 14.37 -4.36
CA THR A 74 2.38 14.94 -4.03
C THR A 74 2.73 14.67 -2.56
N ARG A 75 1.80 14.92 -1.63
CA ARG A 75 2.00 14.64 -0.19
C ARG A 75 2.17 13.15 0.07
N LEU A 76 1.40 12.31 -0.61
CA LEU A 76 1.46 10.86 -0.49
C LEU A 76 2.84 10.32 -0.91
N ILE A 77 3.35 10.74 -2.07
CA ILE A 77 4.67 10.34 -2.57
C ILE A 77 5.78 10.86 -1.65
N ALA A 78 5.69 12.11 -1.21
CA ALA A 78 6.65 12.70 -0.28
C ALA A 78 6.72 11.92 1.05
N TRP A 79 5.60 11.35 1.51
CA TRP A 79 5.60 10.47 2.68
C TRP A 79 6.18 9.08 2.37
N MET A 80 5.85 8.47 1.21
CA MET A 80 6.30 7.11 0.86
C MET A 80 7.81 7.01 0.59
N GLU A 81 8.41 8.01 -0.06
CA GLU A 81 9.84 8.01 -0.39
C GLU A 81 10.77 7.71 0.79
N PRO A 82 10.68 8.42 1.94
CA PRO A 82 11.52 8.11 3.10
C PRO A 82 11.22 6.73 3.70
N GLN A 83 9.98 6.22 3.61
CA GLN A 83 9.65 4.88 4.10
C GLN A 83 10.38 3.80 3.30
N PHE A 84 10.43 3.92 1.98
CA PHE A 84 11.19 3.01 1.12
C PHE A 84 12.70 3.15 1.35
N ARG A 85 13.22 4.39 1.43
CA ARG A 85 14.65 4.64 1.69
C ARG A 85 15.12 4.07 3.02
N ALA A 86 14.32 4.18 4.08
CA ALA A 86 14.62 3.59 5.39
C ALA A 86 14.75 2.06 5.35
N ARG A 87 14.19 1.40 4.33
CA ARG A 87 14.27 -0.05 4.10
C ARG A 87 15.32 -0.44 3.05
N GLY A 88 16.17 0.51 2.66
CA GLY A 88 17.28 0.29 1.72
C GLY A 88 16.88 0.30 0.25
N PHE A 89 15.71 0.84 -0.10
CA PHE A 89 15.32 1.05 -1.50
C PHE A 89 15.80 2.42 -2.00
N ALA A 90 16.28 2.46 -3.24
CA ALA A 90 16.39 3.69 -4.00
C ALA A 90 15.01 4.05 -4.57
N THR A 91 14.67 5.33 -4.62
CA THR A 91 13.37 5.81 -5.12
C THR A 91 13.55 6.82 -6.23
N ARG A 92 12.65 6.79 -7.22
CA ARG A 92 12.51 7.82 -8.26
C ARG A 92 11.05 7.96 -8.66
N GLN A 93 10.63 9.17 -8.95
CA GLN A 93 9.32 9.43 -9.54
C GLN A 93 9.40 9.29 -11.06
N LEU A 94 8.41 8.61 -11.64
CA LEU A 94 8.26 8.46 -13.08
C LEU A 94 7.17 9.41 -13.55
N ALA A 95 7.51 10.30 -14.47
CA ALA A 95 6.53 11.17 -15.09
C ALA A 95 5.53 10.33 -15.91
N THR A 96 4.25 10.68 -15.80
CA THR A 96 3.17 10.10 -16.61
C THR A 96 2.36 11.24 -17.23
N ALA A 97 1.34 10.92 -18.05
CA ALA A 97 0.40 11.92 -18.53
C ALA A 97 -0.49 12.50 -17.41
N GLY A 98 -0.58 11.82 -16.27
CA GLY A 98 -1.33 12.25 -15.09
C GLY A 98 -0.44 12.26 -13.85
N ASN A 99 -0.93 11.66 -12.77
CA ASN A 99 -0.18 11.55 -11.52
C ASN A 99 1.13 10.76 -11.70
N PRO A 100 2.26 11.21 -11.11
CA PRO A 100 3.51 10.49 -11.22
C PRO A 100 3.45 9.14 -10.50
N THR A 101 4.22 8.17 -10.98
CA THR A 101 4.38 6.87 -10.32
C THR A 101 5.64 6.85 -9.48
N LEU A 102 5.56 6.37 -8.24
CA LEU A 102 6.75 6.12 -7.43
C LEU A 102 7.34 4.75 -7.78
N TYR A 103 8.58 4.76 -8.30
CA TYR A 103 9.36 3.54 -8.49
C TYR A 103 10.36 3.40 -7.34
N ALA A 104 10.34 2.24 -6.67
CA ALA A 104 11.28 1.88 -5.63
C ALA A 104 12.00 0.57 -6.01
N GLU A 105 13.33 0.57 -5.94
CA GLU A 105 14.14 -0.61 -6.24
C GLU A 105 15.18 -0.88 -5.16
N ARG A 106 15.47 -2.15 -4.92
CA ARG A 106 16.56 -2.58 -4.06
C ARG A 106 17.33 -3.72 -4.74
N PRO A 107 18.40 -3.41 -5.48
CA PRO A 107 19.25 -4.41 -6.07
C PRO A 107 19.90 -5.28 -4.99
N ALA A 108 19.95 -6.59 -5.21
CA ALA A 108 20.64 -7.53 -4.33
C ALA A 108 21.74 -8.26 -5.12
N SER A 109 22.99 -8.15 -4.64
CA SER A 109 24.14 -8.77 -5.29
C SER A 109 23.96 -10.29 -5.35
N GLY A 110 24.20 -10.89 -6.52
CA GLY A 110 24.04 -12.33 -6.72
C GLY A 110 22.59 -12.82 -6.78
N ALA A 111 21.59 -11.92 -6.83
CA ALA A 111 20.20 -12.31 -6.98
C ALA A 111 19.97 -13.04 -8.31
N LYS A 112 19.43 -14.25 -8.24
CA LYS A 112 19.07 -15.07 -9.42
C LYS A 112 17.67 -14.75 -9.96
N ARG A 113 16.85 -14.02 -9.20
CA ARG A 113 15.46 -13.69 -9.50
C ARG A 113 15.14 -12.28 -9.03
N THR A 114 14.23 -11.62 -9.74
CA THR A 114 13.69 -10.31 -9.41
C THR A 114 12.18 -10.43 -9.21
N VAL A 115 11.66 -9.81 -8.15
CA VAL A 115 10.21 -9.72 -7.90
C VAL A 115 9.77 -8.29 -8.16
N LEU A 116 8.71 -8.12 -8.95
CA LEU A 116 8.03 -6.85 -9.12
C LEU A 116 6.72 -6.88 -8.32
N VAL A 117 6.54 -5.88 -7.46
CA VAL A 117 5.29 -5.65 -6.73
C VAL A 117 4.67 -4.38 -7.28
N TYR A 118 3.43 -4.47 -7.76
CA TYR A 118 2.62 -3.34 -8.20
C TYR A 118 1.49 -3.11 -7.20
N LEU A 119 1.35 -1.86 -6.74
CA LEU A 119 0.32 -1.43 -5.81
C LEU A 119 -0.15 -0.05 -6.26
N GLN A 120 -1.44 0.24 -6.06
CA GLN A 120 -1.94 1.60 -6.11
C GLN A 120 -1.83 2.21 -4.70
N SER A 121 -1.69 3.53 -4.60
CA SER A 121 -1.74 4.20 -3.29
C SER A 121 -2.70 5.38 -3.26
N ASP A 122 -3.16 5.81 -4.42
CA ASP A 122 -4.23 6.78 -4.62
C ASP A 122 -5.62 6.17 -4.37
N GLY A 123 -6.66 6.89 -4.71
CA GLY A 123 -8.01 6.49 -4.42
C GLY A 123 -9.00 7.32 -5.21
N GLN A 124 -10.18 6.76 -5.40
CA GLN A 124 -11.35 7.51 -5.87
C GLN A 124 -11.76 8.62 -4.88
N PRO A 125 -12.55 9.60 -5.30
CA PRO A 125 -13.19 10.56 -4.39
C PRO A 125 -14.00 9.86 -3.29
N VAL A 126 -14.17 10.55 -2.15
CA VAL A 126 -14.96 10.09 -1.01
C VAL A 126 -15.91 11.20 -0.56
N ASP A 127 -17.14 10.85 -0.22
CA ASP A 127 -18.08 11.75 0.46
C ASP A 127 -17.87 11.62 1.97
N PRO A 128 -17.33 12.64 2.67
CA PRO A 128 -17.12 12.59 4.12
C PRO A 128 -18.42 12.45 4.93
N THR A 129 -19.56 12.88 4.37
CA THR A 129 -20.85 12.86 5.09
C THR A 129 -21.46 11.47 5.21
N ALA A 130 -21.02 10.53 4.35
CA ALA A 130 -21.44 9.14 4.38
C ALA A 130 -20.72 8.29 5.43
N TRP A 131 -19.82 8.88 6.23
CA TRP A 131 -18.99 8.15 7.18
C TRP A 131 -19.50 8.24 8.61
N GLN A 132 -19.49 7.11 9.31
CA GLN A 132 -19.78 7.03 10.75
C GLN A 132 -18.51 7.24 11.58
N GLN A 133 -17.80 8.33 11.30
CA GLN A 133 -16.59 8.81 11.99
C GLN A 133 -16.35 10.28 11.58
N PRO A 134 -15.49 11.04 12.28
CA PRO A 134 -15.31 12.47 12.01
C PRO A 134 -14.86 12.80 10.58
N ASP A 135 -13.99 11.96 10.01
CA ASP A 135 -13.42 12.17 8.68
C ASP A 135 -12.91 10.83 8.09
N PRO A 136 -13.07 10.58 6.77
CA PRO A 136 -12.60 9.36 6.10
C PRO A 136 -11.08 9.14 6.19
N PHE A 137 -10.29 10.21 6.26
CA PHE A 137 -8.83 10.20 6.41
C PHE A 137 -8.40 10.39 7.87
N VAL A 138 -9.30 10.25 8.85
CA VAL A 138 -8.95 10.07 10.26
C VAL A 138 -9.17 8.60 10.62
N PRO A 139 -8.12 7.76 10.64
CA PRO A 139 -8.29 6.33 10.86
C PRO A 139 -8.74 6.04 12.29
N VAL A 140 -9.80 5.25 12.41
CA VAL A 140 -10.34 4.82 13.70
C VAL A 140 -10.29 3.30 13.82
N LEU A 141 -9.92 2.82 15.00
CA LEU A 141 -10.03 1.41 15.36
C LEU A 141 -11.45 1.16 15.87
N LYS A 142 -12.12 0.13 15.35
CA LYS A 142 -13.47 -0.25 15.76
C LYS A 142 -13.55 -1.71 16.15
N GLN A 143 -14.41 -1.99 17.12
CA GLN A 143 -14.84 -3.34 17.48
C GLN A 143 -16.34 -3.50 17.16
N GLU A 144 -16.73 -4.71 16.79
CA GLU A 144 -18.15 -5.03 16.62
C GLU A 144 -18.84 -5.20 17.98
N SER A 145 -20.10 -4.79 18.04
CA SER A 145 -20.97 -4.94 19.22
C SER A 145 -22.39 -5.23 18.75
N ALA A 146 -23.29 -5.56 19.68
CA ALA A 146 -24.70 -5.77 19.35
C ALA A 146 -25.39 -4.54 18.72
N ALA A 147 -24.86 -3.34 18.95
CA ALA A 147 -25.35 -2.09 18.36
C ALA A 147 -24.62 -1.70 17.06
N GLY A 148 -23.73 -2.55 16.54
CA GLY A 148 -22.85 -2.28 15.40
C GLY A 148 -21.43 -1.90 15.83
N TRP A 149 -20.72 -1.15 14.97
CA TRP A 149 -19.31 -0.83 15.16
C TRP A 149 -19.08 0.34 16.13
N THR A 150 -18.31 0.10 17.17
CA THR A 150 -17.94 1.12 18.17
C THR A 150 -16.46 1.49 18.06
N ILE A 151 -16.15 2.78 18.09
CA ILE A 151 -14.76 3.27 18.11
C ILE A 151 -14.11 2.92 19.46
N ILE A 152 -12.92 2.34 19.40
CA ILE A 152 -12.06 2.07 20.56
C ILE A 152 -10.75 2.85 20.43
N PRO A 153 -10.08 3.19 21.54
CA PRO A 153 -8.81 3.91 21.46
C PRO A 153 -7.74 3.02 20.82
N TRP A 154 -6.85 3.64 20.02
CA TRP A 154 -5.70 2.93 19.44
C TRP A 154 -4.78 2.30 20.48
N SER A 155 -4.72 2.85 21.70
CA SER A 155 -3.99 2.28 22.84
C SER A 155 -4.55 0.92 23.32
N ALA A 156 -5.71 0.49 22.84
CA ALA A 156 -6.18 -0.87 23.05
C ALA A 156 -5.19 -1.91 22.50
N LEU A 157 -4.44 -1.56 21.44
CA LEU A 157 -3.43 -2.41 20.80
C LEU A 157 -2.20 -2.68 21.67
N ASP A 158 -1.97 -1.88 22.72
CA ASP A 158 -0.83 -2.02 23.64
C ASP A 158 -0.97 -3.30 24.50
N ASN A 159 -2.20 -3.81 24.63
CA ASN A 159 -2.51 -4.98 25.45
C ASN A 159 -2.83 -6.23 24.60
N GLY A 160 -2.47 -6.22 23.31
CA GLY A 160 -2.82 -7.25 22.34
C GLY A 160 -3.84 -6.75 21.32
N TYR A 161 -4.38 -7.66 20.51
CA TYR A 161 -5.43 -7.33 19.55
C TYR A 161 -6.46 -8.45 19.49
N ASP A 162 -7.69 -8.08 19.19
CA ASP A 162 -8.71 -9.01 18.74
C ASP A 162 -8.67 -9.04 17.19
N PRO A 163 -8.55 -10.21 16.55
CA PRO A 163 -8.55 -10.34 15.10
C PRO A 163 -9.86 -9.85 14.45
N ASP A 164 -10.93 -9.66 15.21
CA ASP A 164 -12.20 -9.09 14.74
C ASP A 164 -12.30 -7.57 14.85
N TRP A 165 -11.30 -6.92 15.44
CA TRP A 165 -11.17 -5.47 15.31
C TRP A 165 -10.88 -5.06 13.87
N ARG A 166 -11.34 -3.88 13.49
CA ARG A 166 -11.22 -3.35 12.13
C ARG A 166 -10.72 -1.91 12.17
N VAL A 167 -9.86 -1.56 11.23
CA VAL A 167 -9.47 -0.18 10.97
C VAL A 167 -10.41 0.40 9.94
N PHE A 168 -11.13 1.45 10.30
CA PHE A 168 -12.00 2.19 9.39
C PHE A 168 -11.28 3.46 8.95
N ALA A 169 -10.94 3.51 7.66
CA ALA A 169 -10.40 4.67 6.99
C ALA A 169 -10.59 4.50 5.48
N ARG A 170 -10.54 5.61 4.76
CA ARG A 170 -10.52 5.58 3.31
C ARG A 170 -9.27 4.84 2.81
N SER A 171 -9.49 3.94 1.84
CA SER A 171 -8.43 3.17 1.19
C SER A 171 -7.74 2.13 2.10
N ALA A 172 -8.31 1.81 3.27
CA ALA A 172 -7.77 0.82 4.20
C ALA A 172 -7.60 -0.58 3.58
N ALA A 173 -8.59 -1.05 2.82
CA ALA A 173 -8.53 -2.34 2.13
C ALA A 173 -8.24 -2.22 0.62
N ASP A 174 -8.31 -1.01 0.07
CA ASP A 174 -8.05 -0.72 -1.34
C ASP A 174 -7.25 0.60 -1.48
N SER A 175 -5.92 0.54 -1.48
CA SER A 175 -5.07 -0.64 -1.29
C SER A 175 -3.89 -0.32 -0.38
N LYS A 176 -4.10 0.55 0.61
CA LYS A 176 -3.03 1.01 1.50
C LYS A 176 -2.62 -0.02 2.57
N GLY A 177 -3.47 -1.00 2.85
CA GLY A 177 -3.22 -2.08 3.82
C GLY A 177 -2.32 -3.16 3.25
#